data_AF-A0A1E7LBP0-F1
#
_entry.id   AF-A0A1E7LBP0-F1
#
_cell.length_a   1.000
_cell.length_b   1.000
_cell.length_c   1.000
_cell.angle_alpha   90.00
_cell.angle_beta   90.00
_cell.angle_gamma   90.00
#
_symmetry.space_group_name_H-M   'P 1'
#
loop_
_entity.id
_entity.type
_entity.pdbx_description
1 polymer ?
#
loop_
_entity_poly.entity_id
_entity_poly.type
_entity_poly.pdbx_seq_one_letter_code
_entity_poly.pdbx_strand_id
1 'polypeptide(L)'
;MRNFATSQDIGLRSAQCGATAVRTAPGGARAYVLLDGFGYSEEVREWTRAAARRLARTAARMADAKSGLRAEYDAYAAERSDTDDPFLPEL
;
A
#
# COMPACT_ATOMS: atom_id res chain seq x y z
N MET A 1 8.43 4.38 -20.98
CA MET A 1 8.81 3.09 -20.35
C MET A 1 7.67 2.10 -20.58
N ARG A 2 7.84 1.10 -21.47
CA ARG A 2 6.71 0.26 -21.95
C ARG A 2 6.47 -0.99 -21.10
N ASN A 3 7.50 -1.57 -20.49
CA ASN A 3 7.40 -2.87 -19.82
C ASN A 3 7.83 -2.78 -18.35
N PHE A 4 7.13 -3.52 -17.49
CA PHE A 4 7.49 -3.78 -16.09
C PHE A 4 7.08 -5.22 -15.78
N ALA A 5 7.71 -5.83 -14.78
CA ALA A 5 7.36 -7.16 -14.29
C ALA A 5 7.40 -7.15 -12.76
N THR A 6 6.55 -7.96 -12.15
CA THR A 6 6.60 -8.25 -10.72
C THR A 6 6.55 -9.77 -10.56
N SER A 7 7.21 -10.27 -9.53
CA SER A 7 7.13 -11.67 -9.12
C SER A 7 6.87 -11.69 -7.62
N GLN A 8 6.12 -12.68 -7.16
CA GLN A 8 5.83 -12.90 -5.76
C GLN A 8 6.04 -14.37 -5.46
N ASP A 9 6.76 -14.67 -4.38
CA ASP A 9 6.89 -16.00 -3.81
C ASP A 9 6.30 -15.96 -2.39
N ILE A 10 5.35 -16.84 -2.12
CA ILE A 10 4.71 -16.97 -0.81
C ILE A 10 5.53 -17.86 0.15
N GLY A 11 6.46 -18.65 -0.39
CA GLY A 11 7.17 -19.67 0.36
C GLY A 11 6.21 -20.63 1.07
N LEU A 12 6.45 -20.87 2.36
CA LEU A 12 5.66 -21.78 3.20
C LEU A 12 4.54 -21.06 3.98
N ARG A 13 4.21 -19.81 3.64
CA ARG A 13 3.19 -19.02 4.35
C ARG A 13 1.78 -19.42 3.90
N SER A 14 0.80 -19.27 4.79
CA SER A 14 -0.63 -19.46 4.49
C SER A 14 -1.23 -18.35 3.64
N ALA A 15 -0.66 -17.13 3.67
CA ALA A 15 -1.12 -15.99 2.90
C ALA A 15 0.05 -15.14 2.39
N GLN A 16 0.00 -14.74 1.12
CA GLN A 16 0.92 -13.77 0.52
C GLN A 16 0.50 -12.37 0.96
N CYS A 17 1.21 -11.80 1.94
CA CYS A 17 0.90 -10.50 2.51
C CYS A 17 1.59 -9.34 1.78
N GLY A 18 2.58 -9.62 0.92
CA GLY A 18 3.13 -8.65 -0.01
C GLY A 18 2.19 -8.39 -1.18
N ALA A 19 2.11 -7.14 -1.64
CA ALA A 19 1.27 -6.76 -2.77
C ALA A 19 1.98 -5.78 -3.70
N THR A 20 1.76 -5.95 -5.01
CA THR A 20 2.15 -4.97 -6.01
C THR A 20 0.93 -4.36 -6.69
N ALA A 21 1.02 -3.08 -7.06
CA ALA A 21 0.01 -2.41 -7.87
C ALA A 21 0.67 -1.44 -8.86
N VAL A 22 0.06 -1.31 -10.03
CA VAL A 22 0.48 -0.34 -11.04
C VAL A 22 -0.73 0.44 -11.51
N ARG A 23 -0.59 1.76 -11.60
CA ARG A 23 -1.65 2.62 -12.12
C ARG A 23 -1.08 3.68 -13.03
N THR A 24 -1.77 3.89 -14.15
CA THR A 24 -1.54 5.02 -15.05
C THR A 24 -2.69 6.01 -14.87
N ALA A 25 -2.36 7.28 -14.68
CA ALA A 25 -3.33 8.38 -14.64
C ALA A 25 -3.64 8.89 -16.06
N PRO A 26 -4.76 9.60 -16.28
CA PRO A 26 -5.10 10.16 -17.60
C PRO A 26 -3.99 11.04 -18.21
N GLY A 27 -3.19 11.74 -17.37
CA GLY A 27 -2.04 12.53 -17.81
C GLY A 27 -0.78 11.71 -18.18
N GLY A 28 -0.87 10.38 -18.22
CA GLY A 28 0.22 9.49 -18.62
C GLY A 28 1.21 9.14 -17.50
N ALA A 29 1.15 9.84 -16.35
CA ALA A 29 1.94 9.49 -15.18
C ALA A 29 1.61 8.07 -14.70
N ARG A 30 2.64 7.30 -14.37
CA ARG A 30 2.50 5.89 -13.97
C ARG A 30 3.20 5.65 -12.64
N ALA A 31 2.45 5.13 -11.68
CA ALA A 31 2.96 4.75 -10.37
C ALA A 31 3.08 3.22 -10.29
N TYR A 32 4.18 2.77 -9.68
CA TYR A 32 4.47 1.38 -9.37
C TYR A 32 4.64 1.29 -7.85
N VAL A 33 3.92 0.37 -7.24
CA VAL A 33 3.88 0.19 -5.79
C VAL A 33 4.20 -1.26 -5.47
N LEU A 34 5.06 -1.44 -4.47
CA LEU A 34 5.30 -2.69 -3.77
C LEU A 34 5.15 -2.39 -2.28
N LEU A 35 4.27 -3.12 -1.61
CA LEU A 35 4.11 -3.08 -0.16
C LEU A 35 4.36 -4.48 0.41
N ASP A 36 5.01 -4.52 1.57
CA ASP A 36 5.18 -5.74 2.35
C ASP A 36 4.26 -5.67 3.58
N GLY A 37 3.26 -6.56 3.61
CA GLY A 37 2.33 -6.64 4.73
C GLY A 37 2.93 -7.43 5.87
N PHE A 38 3.03 -6.83 7.06
CA PHE A 38 3.53 -7.52 8.25
C PHE A 38 2.46 -8.46 8.82
N GLY A 39 2.66 -9.78 8.68
CA GLY A 39 1.75 -10.80 9.20
C GLY A 39 1.63 -12.02 8.29
N TYR A 40 0.61 -12.85 8.54
CA TYR A 40 0.34 -14.08 7.77
C TYR A 40 -1.16 -14.41 7.65
N SER A 41 -2.05 -13.48 8.01
CA SER A 41 -3.49 -13.67 7.93
C SER A 41 -4.05 -13.22 6.57
N GLU A 42 -5.24 -13.71 6.22
CA GLU A 42 -5.97 -13.23 5.04
C GLU A 42 -6.35 -11.76 5.15
N GLU A 43 -6.61 -11.29 6.38
CA GLU A 43 -6.90 -9.89 6.67
C GLU A 43 -5.73 -8.97 6.27
N VAL A 44 -4.49 -9.32 6.67
CA VAL A 44 -3.29 -8.57 6.28
C VAL A 44 -3.12 -8.61 4.75
N ARG A 45 -3.33 -9.77 4.10
CA ARG A 45 -3.29 -9.89 2.64
C ARG A 45 -4.27 -8.91 1.96
N GLU A 46 -5.53 -8.92 2.37
CA GLU A 46 -6.55 -8.08 1.75
C GLU A 46 -6.33 -6.59 2.03
N TRP A 47 -5.91 -6.26 3.25
CA TRP A 47 -5.54 -4.89 3.61
C TRP A 47 -4.38 -4.38 2.75
N THR A 48 -3.27 -5.13 2.66
CA THR A 48 -2.09 -4.71 1.88
C THR A 48 -2.40 -4.57 0.39
N ARG A 49 -3.23 -5.46 -0.16
CA ARG A 49 -3.72 -5.37 -1.55
C ARG A 49 -4.53 -4.11 -1.78
N ALA A 50 -5.43 -3.76 -0.86
CA ALA A 50 -6.21 -2.53 -0.94
C ALA A 50 -5.32 -1.29 -0.82
N ALA A 51 -4.40 -1.28 0.15
CA ALA A 51 -3.45 -0.20 0.36
C ALA A 51 -2.57 0.03 -0.88
N ALA A 52 -2.03 -1.02 -1.50
CA ALA A 52 -1.21 -0.89 -2.70
C ALA A 52 -1.99 -0.27 -3.86
N ARG A 53 -3.27 -0.65 -4.04
CA ARG A 53 -4.15 -0.08 -5.08
C ARG A 53 -4.49 1.39 -4.83
N ARG A 54 -4.74 1.77 -3.57
CA ARG A 54 -4.99 3.17 -3.19
C ARG A 54 -3.75 4.03 -3.43
N LEU A 55 -2.60 3.61 -2.92
CA LEU A 55 -1.33 4.31 -3.10
C LEU A 55 -0.95 4.46 -4.57
N ALA A 56 -1.06 3.40 -5.38
CA ALA A 56 -0.77 3.50 -6.81
C ALA A 56 -1.68 4.52 -7.51
N ARG A 57 -2.97 4.58 -7.13
CA ARG A 57 -3.91 5.57 -7.67
C ARG A 57 -3.53 6.98 -7.28
N THR A 58 -3.26 7.23 -6.00
CA THR A 58 -2.97 8.57 -5.47
C THR A 58 -1.64 9.08 -6.01
N ALA A 59 -0.58 8.27 -5.98
CA ALA A 59 0.71 8.62 -6.56
C ALA A 59 0.64 8.87 -8.07
N ALA A 60 -0.12 8.05 -8.82
CA ALA A 60 -0.30 8.28 -10.26
C ALA A 60 -1.07 9.57 -10.54
N ARG A 61 -2.11 9.89 -9.76
CA ARG A 61 -2.90 11.12 -9.91
C ARG A 61 -2.08 12.36 -9.63
N MET A 62 -1.22 12.31 -8.63
CA MET A 62 -0.36 13.43 -8.23
C MET A 62 0.90 13.54 -9.10
N ALA A 63 1.20 12.51 -9.90
CA ALA A 63 2.44 12.38 -10.66
C ALA A 63 3.72 12.52 -9.78
N ASP A 64 3.61 12.22 -8.49
CA ASP A 64 4.68 12.36 -7.50
C ASP A 64 4.52 11.28 -6.41
N ALA A 65 5.54 10.43 -6.27
CA ALA A 65 5.49 9.30 -5.37
C ALA A 65 5.48 9.72 -3.90
N LYS A 66 6.27 10.74 -3.54
CA LYS A 66 6.39 11.22 -2.16
C LYS A 66 5.08 11.84 -1.67
N SER A 67 4.48 12.68 -2.49
CA SER A 67 3.21 13.35 -2.21
C SER A 67 2.07 12.35 -2.17
N GLY A 68 2.07 11.36 -3.08
CA GLY A 68 1.11 10.27 -3.04
C GLY A 68 1.19 9.44 -1.77
N LEU A 69 2.41 9.07 -1.34
CA LEU A 69 2.63 8.36 -0.09
C LEU A 69 2.20 9.20 1.12
N ARG A 70 2.55 10.48 1.14
CA ARG A 70 2.19 11.37 2.23
C ARG A 70 0.67 11.54 2.36
N ALA A 71 -0.03 11.68 1.24
CA ALA A 71 -1.49 11.80 1.24
C ALA A 71 -2.18 10.53 1.77
N GLU A 72 -1.71 9.33 1.42
CA GLU A 72 -2.25 8.09 1.99
C GLU A 72 -1.92 7.95 3.47
N TYR A 73 -0.72 8.34 3.90
CA TYR A 73 -0.36 8.36 5.32
C TYR A 73 -1.28 9.28 6.13
N ASP A 74 -1.48 10.51 5.64
CA ASP A 74 -2.33 11.50 6.31
C ASP A 74 -3.80 11.02 6.36
N ALA A 75 -4.27 10.31 5.33
CA ALA A 75 -5.60 9.69 5.34
C ALA A 75 -5.72 8.58 6.40
N TYR A 76 -4.75 7.67 6.49
CA TYR A 76 -4.74 6.65 7.55
C TYR A 76 -4.64 7.27 8.95
N ALA A 77 -3.85 8.33 9.11
CA ALA A 77 -3.71 9.03 10.38
C ALA A 77 -5.02 9.70 10.82
N ALA A 78 -5.82 10.20 9.87
CA ALA A 78 -7.13 10.80 10.15
C ALA A 78 -8.22 9.76 10.47
N GLU A 79 -8.09 8.52 9.99
CA GLU A 79 -9.00 7.41 10.28
C GLU A 79 -8.70 6.73 11.63
N ARG A 80 -7.49 6.91 12.19
CA ARG A 80 -7.11 6.33 13.48
C ARG A 80 -7.88 6.98 14.64
N SER A 81 -8.43 6.15 15.51
CA SER A 81 -8.77 6.57 16.87
C SER A 81 -7.51 6.51 17.75
N ASP A 82 -7.43 7.31 18.82
CA ASP A 82 -6.31 7.27 19.77
C ASP A 82 -6.11 5.86 20.40
N THR A 83 -7.11 4.97 20.30
CA THR A 83 -7.07 3.61 20.85
C THR A 83 -6.32 2.59 19.98
N ASP A 84 -5.97 2.94 18.74
CA ASP A 84 -5.37 2.01 17.76
C ASP A 84 -3.83 2.08 17.69
N ASP A 85 -3.18 2.74 18.66
CA ASP A 85 -1.73 2.74 18.76
C ASP A 85 -1.23 1.60 19.69
N PRO A 86 -0.61 0.54 19.15
CA PRO A 86 -0.05 -0.52 19.98
C PRO A 86 1.19 -0.07 20.79
N PHE A 87 1.63 1.19 20.64
CA PHE A 87 2.76 1.77 21.35
C PHE A 87 2.37 2.93 22.27
N LEU A 88 1.08 3.27 22.40
CA LEU A 88 0.66 4.15 23.48
C LEU A 88 0.77 3.40 24.81
N PRO A 89 1.42 3.97 25.83
CA PRO A 89 1.46 3.34 27.14
C PRO A 89 0.04 3.21 27.69
N GLU A 90 -0.32 2.03 28.20
CA GLU A 90 -1.54 1.84 28.98
C GLU A 90 -1.50 2.84 30.16
N LEU A 91 -2.55 3.67 30.28
CA LEU A 91 -2.73 4.61 31.39
C LEU A 91 -3.27 3.91 32.64
#